data_AF-A0A847Y7Z1-F1
#
_entry.id   AF-A0A847Y7Z1-F1
#
_cell.length_a   1.000
_cell.length_b   1.000
_cell.length_c   1.000
_cell.angle_alpha   90.00
_cell.angle_beta   90.00
_cell.angle_gamma   90.00
#
_symmetry.space_group_name_H-M   'P 1'
#
loop_
_entity.id
_entity.type
_entity.pdbx_description
1 polymer ?
#
loop_
_entity_poly.entity_id
_entity_poly.type
_entity_poly.pdbx_seq_one_letter_code
_entity_poly.pdbx_strand_id
1 'polypeptide(L)'
;MTDEPTLPAGNPDHPQHEPASPETPPTAFRRSLEGGAFVYGAEIVSTRGLPAEAEKLPPAVLARELAGDPRIAWVSITDNPGGSPMLPPDGLAALLPGAQGKVVIHLTCKDMNRSGLESYAWRLAARGLWNVLALTGDYPVTGFGGRPTGVFDLDSVGLISLLAAMNRGLEIPGRKGGPERLRPTAFYLGCAVSPFKRHERELVPQYFKLVRKIAAGAQWVITQLGYDMRKFHEVKLFLQARGIGNVPLIGNVYVLTKGIAKVFHSGRLPGCVVSDELLALCEKYGGGPDRGAQFFRELAAKQLAVFKGLGFAAGYLGGLNSPDAFFRVIELAESFGPDDWRQFLPEIRFSLPGEFFFFEHDPETGLSGPDRINREYLQSLERPRGNRAVTLGYRISRLVHRWAFTRDRGLWGLLRRLYARWDKRPSSLPAKAAYAVERFSKFAMYGCQDCGDCSLPDCAYICPKRWCSKCSRNGPCGGSSDGQCELQDKECLWAKAYQRLMAYGETDRLLDGPPVIYNAELQHTSSWANTFLDRDHHARRAEPGGKD
;
A
#
# COMPACT_ATOMS: atom_id res chain seq x y z
N MET A 1 -32.05 -17.89 -16.63
CA MET A 1 -30.65 -18.01 -16.20
C MET A 1 -30.07 -16.62 -16.29
N THR A 2 -30.16 -15.88 -15.19
CA THR A 2 -29.62 -14.52 -15.06
C THR A 2 -28.17 -14.67 -14.67
N ASP A 3 -27.24 -14.22 -15.52
CA ASP A 3 -25.82 -14.11 -15.18
C ASP A 3 -25.70 -13.24 -13.92
N GLU A 4 -25.30 -13.83 -12.80
CA GLU A 4 -24.94 -13.08 -11.61
C GLU A 4 -23.70 -12.23 -11.93
N PRO A 5 -23.68 -10.94 -11.56
CA PRO A 5 -22.52 -10.08 -11.81
C PRO A 5 -21.33 -10.57 -10.96
N THR A 6 -20.52 -11.46 -11.53
CA THR A 6 -19.21 -11.83 -11.00
C THR A 6 -18.23 -10.69 -11.24
N LEU A 7 -17.40 -10.35 -10.25
CA LEU A 7 -16.27 -9.44 -10.48
C LEU A 7 -15.47 -9.94 -11.69
N PRO A 8 -15.10 -9.08 -12.64
CA PRO A 8 -14.31 -9.52 -13.78
C PRO A 8 -13.05 -10.19 -13.24
N ALA A 9 -12.77 -11.40 -13.73
CA ALA A 9 -11.55 -12.10 -13.38
C ALA A 9 -10.35 -11.18 -13.65
N GLY A 10 -9.39 -11.12 -12.71
CA GLY A 10 -8.12 -10.47 -12.98
C GLY A 10 -7.50 -11.07 -14.24
N ASN A 11 -6.75 -10.26 -15.00
CA ASN A 11 -6.08 -10.72 -16.22
C ASN A 11 -5.28 -12.00 -15.92
N PRO A 12 -5.56 -13.14 -16.58
CA PRO A 12 -4.89 -14.41 -16.30
C PRO A 12 -3.38 -14.41 -16.63
N ASP A 13 -2.91 -13.41 -17.39
CA ASP A 13 -1.49 -13.18 -17.67
C ASP A 13 -0.75 -12.50 -16.51
N HIS A 14 -1.01 -12.93 -15.28
CA HIS A 14 -0.15 -12.59 -14.17
C HIS A 14 1.14 -13.43 -14.30
N PRO A 15 2.33 -12.80 -14.39
CA PRO A 15 3.57 -13.56 -14.43
C PRO A 15 3.62 -14.40 -13.16
N GLN A 16 3.61 -15.73 -13.34
CA GLN A 16 3.84 -16.67 -12.26
C GLN A 16 5.13 -16.23 -11.57
N HIS A 17 5.07 -16.04 -10.24
CA HIS A 17 6.24 -15.64 -9.47
C HIS A 17 7.33 -16.69 -9.70
N GLU A 18 8.33 -16.35 -10.52
CA GLU A 18 9.54 -17.16 -10.60
C GLU A 18 10.13 -17.22 -9.19
N PRO A 19 10.39 -18.44 -8.67
CA PRO A 19 10.87 -18.59 -7.31
C PRO A 19 12.18 -17.82 -7.13
N ALA A 20 12.40 -17.32 -5.90
CA ALA A 20 13.68 -16.76 -5.49
C ALA A 20 14.82 -17.70 -5.92
N SER A 21 15.99 -17.13 -6.23
CA SER A 21 17.20 -17.88 -6.60
C SER A 21 17.29 -19.20 -5.82
N PRO A 22 17.45 -20.36 -6.50
CA PRO A 22 17.43 -21.68 -5.87
C PRO A 22 18.51 -21.87 -4.78
N GLU A 23 19.45 -20.94 -4.64
CA GLU A 23 20.53 -20.97 -3.66
C GLU A 23 20.14 -20.47 -2.26
N THR A 24 19.09 -19.64 -2.11
CA THR A 24 18.74 -19.08 -0.79
C THR A 24 17.53 -19.80 -0.20
N PRO A 25 17.68 -20.53 0.93
CA PRO A 25 16.56 -21.23 1.54
C PRO A 25 15.52 -20.23 2.08
N PRO A 26 14.23 -20.60 2.12
CA PRO A 26 13.20 -19.78 2.75
C PRO A 26 13.58 -19.36 4.17
N THR A 27 13.24 -18.13 4.56
CA THR A 27 13.47 -17.64 5.91
C THR A 27 12.54 -18.34 6.92
N ALA A 28 12.84 -18.22 8.21
CA ALA A 28 11.96 -18.73 9.26
C ALA A 28 10.55 -18.10 9.20
N PHE A 29 10.49 -16.78 8.98
CA PHE A 29 9.23 -16.04 8.79
C PHE A 29 8.43 -16.54 7.58
N ARG A 30 9.10 -16.75 6.44
CA ARG A 30 8.42 -17.27 5.25
C ARG A 30 7.84 -18.66 5.51
N ARG A 31 8.63 -19.57 6.09
CA ARG A 31 8.16 -20.92 6.46
C ARG A 31 6.99 -20.87 7.44
N SER A 32 6.98 -19.95 8.41
CA SER A 32 5.87 -19.87 9.37
C SER A 32 4.56 -19.44 8.71
N LEU A 33 4.61 -18.53 7.72
CA LEU A 33 3.40 -18.11 7.00
C LEU A 33 2.91 -19.16 5.99
N GLU A 34 3.83 -19.89 5.35
CA GLU A 34 3.50 -20.93 4.37
C GLU A 34 3.14 -22.29 5.04
N GLY A 35 3.43 -22.46 6.34
CA GLY A 35 3.26 -23.71 7.07
C GLY A 35 1.83 -24.07 7.48
N GLY A 36 0.83 -23.23 7.19
CA GLY A 36 -0.59 -23.49 7.44
C GLY A 36 -1.05 -23.35 8.91
N ALA A 37 -0.13 -23.32 9.87
CA ALA A 37 -0.45 -23.04 11.27
C ALA A 37 -0.60 -21.53 11.50
N PHE A 38 -1.59 -21.14 12.32
CA PHE A 38 -1.71 -19.75 12.78
C PHE A 38 -0.57 -19.41 13.73
N VAL A 39 0.10 -18.29 13.48
CA VAL A 39 1.33 -17.89 14.18
C VAL A 39 1.27 -16.44 14.64
N TYR A 40 2.02 -16.12 15.69
CA TYR A 40 2.06 -14.78 16.28
C TYR A 40 3.34 -14.03 15.92
N GLY A 41 3.19 -12.75 15.57
CA GLY A 41 4.27 -11.82 15.36
C GLY A 41 4.17 -10.60 16.27
N ALA A 42 5.30 -9.93 16.49
CA ALA A 42 5.36 -8.74 17.33
C ALA A 42 5.91 -7.51 16.59
N GLU A 43 5.29 -6.36 16.82
CA GLU A 43 5.76 -5.05 16.39
C GLU A 43 6.83 -4.52 17.33
N ILE A 44 7.96 -4.09 16.76
CA ILE A 44 9.02 -3.38 17.45
C ILE A 44 9.07 -1.96 16.91
N VAL A 45 8.65 -1.02 17.76
CA VAL A 45 8.78 0.40 17.50
C VAL A 45 10.22 0.83 17.77
N SER A 46 10.88 1.37 16.75
CA SER A 46 12.25 1.86 16.89
C SER A 46 12.32 3.10 17.79
N THR A 47 13.53 3.51 18.17
CA THR A 47 13.76 4.67 19.05
C THR A 47 14.53 5.77 18.33
N ARG A 48 14.41 7.01 18.81
CA ARG A 48 15.23 8.13 18.34
C ARG A 48 16.46 8.28 19.22
N GLY A 49 17.63 8.25 18.59
CA GLY A 49 18.92 8.37 19.28
C GLY A 49 19.50 7.03 19.73
N LEU A 50 20.75 7.06 20.15
CA LEU A 50 21.49 5.89 20.64
C LEU A 50 21.84 6.10 22.12
N PRO A 51 21.57 5.12 23.02
CA PRO A 51 22.13 5.13 24.36
C PRO A 51 23.63 4.85 24.30
N ALA A 52 24.32 5.06 25.43
CA ALA A 52 25.75 4.78 25.55
C ALA A 52 26.10 3.31 25.21
N GLU A 53 25.18 2.38 25.52
CA GLU A 53 25.32 0.95 25.23
C GLU A 53 24.20 0.49 24.30
N ALA A 54 24.50 0.34 23.02
CA ALA A 54 23.50 -0.01 22.00
C ALA A 54 22.77 -1.33 22.30
N GLU A 55 23.44 -2.30 22.94
CA GLU A 55 22.83 -3.60 23.29
C GLU A 55 21.73 -3.49 24.35
N LYS A 56 21.75 -2.43 25.16
CA LYS A 56 20.76 -2.15 26.21
C LYS A 56 19.60 -1.27 25.71
N LEU A 57 19.54 -1.02 24.40
CA LEU A 57 18.40 -0.35 23.78
C LEU A 57 17.10 -1.09 24.13
N PRO A 58 16.11 -0.45 24.78
CA PRO A 58 14.85 -1.10 25.11
C PRO A 58 14.18 -1.83 23.94
N PRO A 59 14.08 -1.27 22.72
CA PRO A 59 13.51 -2.01 21.60
C PRO A 59 14.39 -3.18 21.13
N ALA A 60 15.71 -3.13 21.34
CA ALA A 60 16.61 -4.24 20.99
C ALA A 60 16.47 -5.40 21.98
N VAL A 61 16.38 -5.09 23.28
CA VAL A 61 16.12 -6.07 24.35
C VAL A 61 14.78 -6.73 24.12
N LEU A 62 13.71 -5.94 23.93
CA LEU A 62 12.37 -6.43 23.64
C LEU A 62 12.35 -7.35 22.41
N ALA A 63 12.96 -6.92 21.31
CA ALA A 63 13.00 -7.72 20.09
C ALA A 63 13.80 -9.02 20.25
N ARG A 64 14.87 -9.04 21.04
CA ARG A 64 15.67 -10.24 21.30
C ARG A 64 14.91 -11.26 22.14
N GLU A 65 14.28 -10.81 23.22
CA GLU A 65 13.48 -11.66 24.09
C GLU A 65 12.28 -12.25 23.33
N LEU A 66 11.57 -11.42 22.55
CA LEU A 66 10.46 -11.90 21.73
C LEU A 66 10.93 -12.85 20.63
N ALA A 67 11.97 -12.52 19.86
CA ALA A 67 12.44 -13.39 18.79
C ALA A 67 13.00 -14.74 19.30
N GLY A 68 13.47 -14.79 20.55
CA GLY A 68 13.96 -16.00 21.22
C GLY A 68 12.85 -16.90 21.77
N ASP A 69 11.62 -16.38 21.95
CA ASP A 69 10.52 -17.15 22.51
C ASP A 69 9.78 -17.96 21.42
N PRO A 70 9.44 -19.24 21.66
CA PRO A 70 8.76 -20.08 20.67
C PRO A 70 7.33 -19.63 20.34
N ARG A 71 6.69 -18.83 21.21
CA ARG A 71 5.35 -18.27 20.96
C ARG A 71 5.37 -17.19 19.88
N ILE A 72 6.53 -16.60 19.58
CA ILE A 72 6.70 -15.55 18.58
C ILE A 72 7.48 -16.08 17.38
N ALA A 73 6.80 -16.15 16.24
CA ALA A 73 7.37 -16.64 15.00
C ALA A 73 8.22 -15.58 14.28
N TRP A 74 7.88 -14.29 14.40
CA TRP A 74 8.67 -13.18 13.85
C TRP A 74 8.54 -11.89 14.65
N VAL A 75 9.50 -11.00 14.44
CA VAL A 75 9.44 -9.61 14.90
C VAL A 75 9.53 -8.68 13.70
N SER A 76 8.72 -7.63 13.67
CA SER A 76 8.74 -6.62 12.62
C SER A 76 9.26 -5.31 13.17
N ILE A 77 10.22 -4.69 12.49
CA ILE A 77 10.84 -3.45 12.94
C ILE A 77 10.35 -2.29 12.08
N THR A 78 9.73 -1.30 12.73
CA THR A 78 9.14 -0.13 12.07
C THR A 78 10.19 0.87 11.57
N ASP A 79 9.91 1.48 10.41
CA ASP A 79 10.71 2.55 9.80
C ASP A 79 10.03 3.90 10.04
N ASN A 80 10.62 4.70 10.94
CA ASN A 80 10.21 6.09 11.22
C ASN A 80 8.68 6.26 11.35
N PRO A 81 8.02 5.49 12.23
CA PRO A 81 6.56 5.48 12.37
C PRO A 81 6.02 6.88 12.69
N GLY A 82 4.89 7.24 12.09
CA GLY A 82 4.31 8.57 12.24
C GLY A 82 5.14 9.70 11.60
N GLY A 83 6.07 9.36 10.71
CA GLY A 83 6.90 10.33 9.99
C GLY A 83 7.96 11.02 10.86
N SER A 84 8.33 10.41 11.99
CA SER A 84 9.37 10.91 12.89
C SER A 84 10.67 10.11 12.71
N PRO A 85 11.85 10.77 12.67
CA PRO A 85 13.12 10.07 12.47
C PRO A 85 13.48 9.24 13.69
N MET A 86 13.78 7.96 13.45
CA MET A 86 14.17 6.94 14.41
C MET A 86 15.46 6.24 13.92
N LEU A 87 16.03 5.37 14.75
CA LEU A 87 17.06 4.43 14.35
C LEU A 87 16.51 3.55 13.20
N PRO A 88 17.21 3.49 12.04
CA PRO A 88 16.75 2.67 10.91
C PRO A 88 16.57 1.19 11.30
N PRO A 89 15.57 0.49 10.73
CA PRO A 89 15.24 -0.88 11.11
C PRO A 89 16.41 -1.86 11.04
N ASP A 90 17.25 -1.73 10.01
CA ASP A 90 18.41 -2.59 9.81
C ASP A 90 19.52 -2.38 10.86
N GLY A 91 19.56 -1.19 11.48
CA GLY A 91 20.45 -0.90 12.61
C GLY A 91 20.00 -1.61 13.88
N LEU A 92 18.69 -1.66 14.13
CA LEU A 92 18.13 -2.43 15.24
C LEU A 92 18.26 -3.94 14.99
N ALA A 93 18.03 -4.40 13.75
CA ALA A 93 18.19 -5.80 13.37
C ALA A 93 19.63 -6.31 13.56
N ALA A 94 20.64 -5.44 13.40
CA ALA A 94 22.04 -5.79 13.67
C ALA A 94 22.31 -6.17 15.14
N LEU A 95 21.44 -5.77 16.07
CA LEU A 95 21.53 -6.08 17.50
C LEU A 95 20.81 -7.39 17.89
N LEU A 96 20.32 -8.14 16.89
CA LEU A 96 19.58 -9.40 17.02
C LEU A 96 20.32 -10.56 16.33
N PRO A 97 21.52 -10.94 16.82
CA PRO A 97 22.32 -11.98 16.18
C PRO A 97 21.56 -13.32 16.16
N GLY A 98 21.57 -13.99 15.01
CA GLY A 98 20.89 -15.28 14.80
C GLY A 98 19.39 -15.19 14.51
N ALA A 99 18.77 -14.01 14.63
CA ALA A 99 17.34 -13.83 14.40
C ALA A 99 17.00 -13.31 12.99
N GLN A 100 17.96 -13.15 12.09
CA GLN A 100 17.76 -12.50 10.78
C GLN A 100 16.60 -13.11 9.98
N GLY A 101 16.45 -14.44 10.01
CA GLY A 101 15.36 -15.15 9.34
C GLY A 101 13.96 -14.90 9.93
N LYS A 102 13.87 -14.38 11.16
CA LYS A 102 12.63 -13.99 11.86
C LYS A 102 12.36 -12.48 11.82
N VAL A 103 13.28 -11.66 11.31
CA VAL A 103 13.10 -10.20 11.28
C VAL A 103 12.40 -9.79 9.98
N VAL A 104 11.35 -8.97 10.12
CA VAL A 104 10.70 -8.26 9.02
C VAL A 104 11.09 -6.78 9.08
N ILE A 105 11.61 -6.25 7.97
CA ILE A 105 12.02 -4.86 7.85
C ILE A 105 10.90 -4.04 7.20
N HIS A 106 10.39 -3.02 7.87
CA HIS A 106 9.59 -2.01 7.19
C HIS A 106 10.53 -1.17 6.32
N LEU A 107 10.23 -1.05 5.03
CA LEU A 107 10.97 -0.18 4.12
C LEU A 107 10.00 0.80 3.47
N THR A 108 10.20 2.09 3.71
CA THR A 108 9.27 3.14 3.27
C THR A 108 9.89 4.08 2.24
N CYS A 109 9.04 4.70 1.41
CA CYS A 109 9.48 5.60 0.32
C CYS A 109 9.49 7.09 0.72
N LYS A 110 9.25 7.42 1.98
CA LYS A 110 8.94 8.79 2.43
C LYS A 110 10.11 9.75 2.39
N ASP A 111 11.32 9.25 2.62
CA ASP A 111 12.55 10.02 2.87
C ASP A 111 13.74 9.59 2.00
N MET A 112 13.57 8.59 1.14
CA MET A 112 14.57 8.12 0.18
C MET A 112 14.03 8.13 -1.25
N ASN A 113 14.88 8.52 -2.20
CA ASN A 113 14.60 8.35 -3.63
C ASN A 113 14.92 6.90 -4.06
N ARG A 114 14.64 6.53 -5.32
CA ARG A 114 14.91 5.16 -5.81
C ARG A 114 16.36 4.71 -5.64
N SER A 115 17.34 5.61 -5.78
CA SER A 115 18.76 5.28 -5.60
C SER A 115 19.07 4.96 -4.14
N GLY A 116 18.53 5.74 -3.21
CA GLY A 116 18.61 5.46 -1.77
C GLY A 116 17.91 4.17 -1.39
N LEU A 117 16.71 3.93 -1.93
CA LEU A 117 15.94 2.70 -1.71
C LEU A 117 16.66 1.46 -2.23
N GLU A 118 17.20 1.51 -3.45
CA GLU A 118 17.97 0.41 -4.04
C GLU A 118 19.24 0.13 -3.23
N SER A 119 20.00 1.16 -2.86
CA SER A 119 21.20 1.03 -2.03
C SER A 119 20.88 0.45 -0.65
N TYR A 120 19.76 0.87 -0.04
CA TYR A 120 19.27 0.32 1.22
C TYR A 120 18.89 -1.17 1.06
N ALA A 121 18.22 -1.53 -0.04
CA ALA A 121 17.89 -2.91 -0.34
C ALA A 121 19.16 -3.78 -0.52
N TRP A 122 20.17 -3.31 -1.25
CA TRP A 122 21.46 -4.02 -1.33
C TRP A 122 22.11 -4.21 0.06
N ARG A 123 21.99 -3.23 0.96
CA ARG A 123 22.45 -3.36 2.35
C ARG A 123 21.67 -4.42 3.14
N LEU A 124 20.35 -4.52 2.94
CA LEU A 124 19.54 -5.57 3.56
C LEU A 124 19.97 -6.96 3.06
N ALA A 125 20.12 -7.12 1.74
CA ALA A 125 20.55 -8.36 1.12
C ALA A 125 21.93 -8.79 1.62
N ALA A 126 22.89 -7.87 1.70
CA ALA A 126 24.24 -8.14 2.22
C ALA A 126 24.25 -8.58 3.70
N ARG A 127 23.20 -8.24 4.47
CA ARG A 127 23.02 -8.64 5.87
C ARG A 127 22.13 -9.88 6.05
N GLY A 128 21.67 -10.49 4.95
CA GLY A 128 20.75 -11.63 5.00
C GLY A 128 19.35 -11.28 5.52
N LEU A 129 18.95 -10.00 5.44
CA LEU A 129 17.62 -9.54 5.84
C LEU A 129 16.69 -9.59 4.62
N TRP A 130 16.00 -10.72 4.48
CA TRP A 130 15.20 -11.01 3.28
C TRP A 130 13.71 -10.66 3.42
N ASN A 131 13.18 -10.51 4.63
CA ASN A 131 11.75 -10.25 4.80
C ASN A 131 11.51 -8.74 4.84
N VAL A 132 10.74 -8.21 3.88
CA VAL A 132 10.52 -6.76 3.74
C VAL A 132 9.03 -6.45 3.64
N LEU A 133 8.54 -5.57 4.49
CA LEU A 133 7.23 -4.93 4.33
C LEU A 133 7.41 -3.62 3.56
N ALA A 134 7.01 -3.61 2.28
CA ALA A 134 7.16 -2.46 1.39
C ALA A 134 6.01 -1.46 1.56
N LEU A 135 6.34 -0.23 1.93
CA LEU A 135 5.39 0.81 2.31
C LEU A 135 5.63 2.11 1.53
N THR A 136 4.56 2.87 1.31
CA THR A 136 4.73 4.27 0.87
C THR A 136 5.33 5.12 2.01
N GLY A 137 4.99 4.81 3.26
CA GLY A 137 5.41 5.56 4.45
C GLY A 137 4.51 6.75 4.78
N ASP A 138 4.56 7.19 6.03
CA ASP A 138 3.86 8.39 6.51
C ASP A 138 4.54 9.66 6.01
N TYR A 139 3.78 10.75 5.90
CA TYR A 139 4.37 12.04 5.58
C TYR A 139 5.32 12.47 6.72
N PRO A 140 6.56 12.92 6.42
CA PRO A 140 7.47 13.38 7.47
C PRO A 140 6.92 14.59 8.24
N VAL A 141 6.93 14.54 9.57
CA VAL A 141 6.32 15.59 10.43
C VAL A 141 7.35 16.37 11.26
N THR A 142 8.52 15.79 11.55
CA THR A 142 9.55 16.41 12.38
C THR A 142 10.95 15.97 11.95
N GLY A 143 11.97 16.78 12.26
CA GLY A 143 13.34 16.61 11.78
C GLY A 143 14.29 17.65 12.37
N PHE A 144 15.57 17.59 11.97
CA PHE A 144 16.56 18.61 12.33
C PHE A 144 16.19 19.95 11.68
N GLY A 145 16.05 21.01 12.48
CA GLY A 145 15.70 22.34 11.99
C GLY A 145 14.24 22.51 11.52
N GLY A 146 13.38 21.50 11.70
CA GLY A 146 11.95 21.58 11.37
C GLY A 146 11.43 20.38 10.57
N ARG A 147 10.24 20.53 9.97
CA ARG A 147 9.59 19.49 9.17
C ARG A 147 10.29 19.35 7.80
N PRO A 148 10.84 18.17 7.44
CA PRO A 148 11.48 17.97 6.15
C PRO A 148 10.44 17.82 5.02
N THR A 149 10.90 17.95 3.78
CA THR A 149 10.09 17.62 2.59
C THR A 149 9.93 16.11 2.45
N GLY A 150 8.78 15.67 1.94
CA GLY A 150 8.59 14.27 1.55
C GLY A 150 9.27 13.98 0.21
N VAL A 151 9.99 12.87 0.11
CA VAL A 151 10.69 12.47 -1.11
C VAL A 151 9.74 11.77 -2.08
N PHE A 152 9.14 10.64 -1.67
CA PHE A 152 8.12 9.90 -2.43
C PHE A 152 8.42 9.75 -3.94
N ASP A 153 9.68 9.45 -4.27
CA ASP A 153 10.10 9.17 -5.65
C ASP A 153 9.46 7.87 -6.19
N LEU A 154 9.25 6.91 -5.28
CA LEU A 154 8.42 5.72 -5.47
C LEU A 154 7.25 5.74 -4.47
N ASP A 155 6.22 4.95 -4.75
CA ASP A 155 5.25 4.50 -3.76
C ASP A 155 5.41 3.00 -3.51
N SER A 156 4.60 2.42 -2.60
CA SER A 156 4.67 0.99 -2.28
C SER A 156 4.64 0.06 -3.50
N VAL A 157 3.87 0.40 -4.56
CA VAL A 157 3.82 -0.44 -5.77
C VAL A 157 5.14 -0.33 -6.54
N GLY A 158 5.69 0.87 -6.66
CA GLY A 158 7.01 1.09 -7.27
C GLY A 158 8.15 0.42 -6.49
N LEU A 159 8.12 0.48 -5.16
CA LEU A 159 9.11 -0.18 -4.30
C LEU A 159 9.05 -1.71 -4.43
N ILE A 160 7.85 -2.29 -4.42
CA ILE A 160 7.68 -3.73 -4.68
C ILE A 160 8.26 -4.08 -6.05
N SER A 161 7.99 -3.26 -7.08
CA SER A 161 8.50 -3.50 -8.43
C SER A 161 10.02 -3.48 -8.50
N LEU A 162 10.67 -2.55 -7.79
CA LEU A 162 12.13 -2.48 -7.67
C LEU A 162 12.68 -3.76 -7.01
N LEU A 163 12.17 -4.12 -5.83
CA LEU A 163 12.64 -5.29 -5.09
C LEU A 163 12.37 -6.60 -5.86
N ALA A 164 11.25 -6.69 -6.57
CA ALA A 164 10.94 -7.83 -7.44
C ALA A 164 11.89 -7.89 -8.65
N ALA A 165 12.30 -6.75 -9.21
CA ALA A 165 13.32 -6.72 -10.25
C ALA A 165 14.69 -7.18 -9.73
N MET A 166 15.06 -6.78 -8.51
CA MET A 166 16.27 -7.30 -7.84
C MET A 166 16.19 -8.81 -7.63
N ASN A 167 15.02 -9.35 -7.25
CA ASN A 167 14.81 -10.79 -7.10
C ASN A 167 14.94 -11.57 -8.42
N ARG A 168 14.73 -10.94 -9.58
CA ARG A 168 14.95 -11.53 -10.90
C ARG A 168 16.38 -11.30 -11.44
N GLY A 169 17.24 -10.66 -10.65
CA GLY A 169 18.50 -10.09 -11.13
C GLY A 169 18.23 -8.77 -11.84
N LEU A 170 18.54 -7.66 -11.16
CA LEU A 170 18.32 -6.31 -11.69
C LEU A 170 19.21 -6.09 -12.91
N GLU A 171 18.61 -5.66 -14.02
CA GLU A 171 19.35 -5.26 -15.22
C GLU A 171 19.81 -3.81 -15.09
N ILE A 172 21.09 -3.58 -15.28
CA ILE A 172 21.74 -2.27 -15.24
C ILE A 172 22.56 -2.03 -16.52
N PRO A 173 22.94 -0.79 -16.84
CA PRO A 173 23.94 -0.54 -17.87
C PRO A 173 25.30 -1.13 -17.47
N GLY A 174 25.84 -2.03 -18.28
CA GLY A 174 27.13 -2.67 -18.07
C GLY A 174 28.31 -1.74 -18.34
N ARG A 175 29.44 -1.95 -17.64
CA ARG A 175 30.65 -1.11 -17.76
C ARG A 175 31.26 -1.05 -19.16
N LYS A 176 31.04 -2.08 -19.98
CA LYS A 176 31.53 -2.18 -21.36
C LYS A 176 30.46 -1.87 -22.41
N GLY A 177 29.32 -1.31 -21.99
CA GLY A 177 28.11 -1.18 -22.81
C GLY A 177 27.23 -2.44 -22.78
N GLY A 178 25.96 -2.29 -23.15
CA GLY A 178 24.95 -3.35 -23.10
C GLY A 178 24.35 -3.56 -21.68
N PRO A 179 23.27 -4.35 -21.56
CA PRO A 179 22.69 -4.67 -20.26
C PRO A 179 23.56 -5.69 -19.51
N GLU A 180 23.78 -5.44 -18.22
CA GLU A 180 24.38 -6.35 -17.25
C GLU A 180 23.32 -6.77 -16.24
N ARG A 181 23.15 -8.08 -16.03
CA ARG A 181 22.23 -8.60 -15.03
C ARG A 181 22.98 -8.91 -13.74
N LEU A 182 22.59 -8.25 -12.66
CA LEU A 182 23.16 -8.46 -11.33
C LEU A 182 22.73 -9.79 -10.73
N ARG A 183 23.47 -10.27 -9.72
CA ARG A 183 23.09 -11.46 -8.94
C ARG A 183 21.69 -11.24 -8.33
N PRO A 184 20.75 -12.17 -8.53
CA PRO A 184 19.41 -12.08 -7.95
C PRO A 184 19.42 -12.02 -6.41
N THR A 185 18.49 -11.25 -5.84
CA THR A 185 18.16 -11.27 -4.41
C THR A 185 17.09 -12.30 -4.08
N ALA A 186 16.77 -12.47 -2.80
CA ALA A 186 15.77 -13.43 -2.32
C ALA A 186 14.73 -12.80 -1.37
N PHE A 187 14.34 -11.54 -1.60
CA PHE A 187 13.39 -10.86 -0.72
C PHE A 187 12.01 -11.54 -0.72
N TYR A 188 11.46 -11.73 0.48
CA TYR A 188 10.07 -12.15 0.68
C TYR A 188 9.20 -10.92 0.96
N LEU A 189 8.49 -10.48 -0.07
CA LEU A 189 7.90 -9.13 -0.14
C LEU A 189 6.49 -9.09 0.44
N GLY A 190 6.28 -8.24 1.43
CA GLY A 190 4.99 -7.95 2.04
C GLY A 190 4.42 -6.62 1.62
N CYS A 191 3.11 -6.47 1.73
CA CYS A 191 2.44 -5.20 1.49
C CYS A 191 1.28 -4.94 2.46
N ALA A 192 0.94 -3.66 2.65
CA ALA A 192 -0.17 -3.26 3.52
C ALA A 192 -1.45 -2.89 2.76
N VAL A 193 -2.62 -3.16 3.34
CA VAL A 193 -3.94 -2.68 2.87
C VAL A 193 -4.76 -2.11 4.01
N SER A 194 -5.50 -1.03 3.77
CA SER A 194 -6.41 -0.44 4.77
C SER A 194 -7.87 -0.71 4.36
N PRO A 195 -8.60 -1.57 5.09
CA PRO A 195 -10.04 -1.78 4.87
C PRO A 195 -10.92 -0.74 5.60
N PHE A 196 -10.33 0.10 6.44
CA PHE A 196 -11.01 1.10 7.26
C PHE A 196 -11.18 2.40 6.47
N LYS A 197 -12.22 2.44 5.64
CA LYS A 197 -12.59 3.58 4.82
C LYS A 197 -14.10 3.76 4.85
N ARG A 198 -14.53 4.99 5.17
CA ARG A 198 -15.94 5.32 5.34
C ARG A 198 -16.71 5.26 4.02
N HIS A 199 -16.10 5.63 2.91
CA HIS A 199 -16.80 5.76 1.63
C HIS A 199 -16.29 4.79 0.57
N GLU A 200 -17.19 4.37 -0.33
CA GLU A 200 -16.89 3.55 -1.52
C GLU A 200 -15.70 4.11 -2.32
N ARG A 201 -15.71 5.42 -2.57
CA ARG A 201 -14.67 6.16 -3.30
C ARG A 201 -13.29 6.12 -2.65
N GLU A 202 -13.20 5.65 -1.42
CA GLU A 202 -11.96 5.47 -0.68
C GLU A 202 -11.61 4.00 -0.52
N LEU A 203 -12.57 3.14 -0.19
CA LEU A 203 -12.34 1.71 0.04
C LEU A 203 -11.97 0.97 -1.24
N VAL A 204 -12.77 1.11 -2.30
CA VAL A 204 -12.57 0.35 -3.55
C VAL A 204 -11.18 0.62 -4.16
N PRO A 205 -10.69 1.87 -4.23
CA PRO A 205 -9.31 2.14 -4.65
C PRO A 205 -8.22 1.52 -3.77
N GLN A 206 -8.44 1.29 -2.47
CA GLN A 206 -7.47 0.57 -1.61
C GLN A 206 -7.36 -0.90 -2.05
N TYR A 207 -8.50 -1.53 -2.33
CA TYR A 207 -8.55 -2.92 -2.79
C TYR A 207 -7.97 -3.09 -4.19
N PHE A 208 -8.24 -2.16 -5.11
CA PHE A 208 -7.60 -2.18 -6.42
C PHE A 208 -6.09 -1.98 -6.32
N LYS A 209 -5.63 -1.09 -5.43
CA LYS A 209 -4.20 -0.95 -5.16
C LYS A 209 -3.60 -2.22 -4.56
N LEU A 210 -4.33 -2.94 -3.70
CA LEU A 210 -3.88 -4.24 -3.16
C LEU A 210 -3.63 -5.24 -4.30
N VAL A 211 -4.55 -5.36 -5.26
CA VAL A 211 -4.36 -6.21 -6.46
C VAL A 211 -3.09 -5.80 -7.21
N ARG A 212 -2.87 -4.49 -7.43
CA ARG A 212 -1.64 -3.99 -8.07
C ARG A 212 -0.37 -4.33 -7.30
N LYS A 213 -0.40 -4.30 -5.96
CA LYS A 213 0.77 -4.64 -5.11
C LYS A 213 1.12 -6.12 -5.22
N ILE A 214 0.13 -7.00 -5.20
CA ILE A 214 0.32 -8.44 -5.39
C ILE A 214 0.86 -8.71 -6.79
N ALA A 215 0.22 -8.15 -7.83
CA ALA A 215 0.68 -8.26 -9.21
C ALA A 215 2.11 -7.72 -9.44
N ALA A 216 2.55 -6.73 -8.66
CA ALA A 216 3.90 -6.18 -8.75
C ALA A 216 4.96 -7.08 -8.11
N GLY A 217 4.59 -8.03 -7.24
CA GLY A 217 5.56 -8.89 -6.56
C GLY A 217 5.28 -9.18 -5.08
N ALA A 218 4.24 -8.61 -4.46
CA ALA A 218 3.96 -8.88 -3.05
C ALA A 218 3.42 -10.31 -2.85
N GLN A 219 3.99 -11.01 -1.88
CA GLN A 219 3.75 -12.43 -1.60
C GLN A 219 2.98 -12.65 -0.29
N TRP A 220 2.80 -11.61 0.54
CA TRP A 220 1.95 -11.63 1.73
C TRP A 220 1.38 -10.25 2.00
N VAL A 221 0.28 -10.21 2.74
CA VAL A 221 -0.49 -8.99 3.00
C VAL A 221 -0.67 -8.81 4.50
N ILE A 222 -0.50 -7.59 4.99
CA ILE A 222 -0.89 -7.19 6.34
C ILE A 222 -1.96 -6.11 6.28
N THR A 223 -3.00 -6.25 7.08
CA THR A 223 -4.04 -5.23 7.17
C THR A 223 -3.58 -4.05 8.03
N GLN A 224 -4.09 -2.86 7.77
CA GLN A 224 -4.01 -1.76 8.72
C GLN A 224 -4.75 -2.13 10.00
N LEU A 225 -4.34 -1.58 11.15
CA LEU A 225 -5.07 -1.76 12.41
C LEU A 225 -6.47 -1.15 12.33
N GLY A 226 -7.40 -1.71 13.10
CA GLY A 226 -8.76 -1.24 13.26
C GLY A 226 -9.58 -2.22 14.10
N TYR A 227 -10.85 -1.90 14.34
CA TYR A 227 -11.66 -2.54 15.38
C TYR A 227 -13.04 -2.97 14.88
N ASP A 228 -13.12 -3.29 13.59
CA ASP A 228 -14.29 -3.97 13.01
C ASP A 228 -13.83 -5.27 12.34
N MET A 229 -14.21 -6.41 12.92
CA MET A 229 -13.82 -7.74 12.42
C MET A 229 -14.43 -8.09 11.07
N ARG A 230 -15.57 -7.50 10.72
CA ARG A 230 -16.18 -7.66 9.40
C ARG A 230 -15.30 -6.99 8.34
N LYS A 231 -14.71 -5.82 8.62
CA LYS A 231 -13.77 -5.16 7.70
C LYS A 231 -12.55 -6.00 7.35
N PHE A 232 -12.01 -6.73 8.32
CA PHE A 232 -10.92 -7.65 8.06
C PHE A 232 -11.37 -8.84 7.22
N HIS A 233 -12.53 -9.41 7.54
CA HIS A 233 -13.11 -10.50 6.77
C HIS A 233 -13.34 -10.13 5.29
N GLU A 234 -13.78 -8.90 5.00
CA GLU A 234 -13.95 -8.41 3.62
C GLU A 234 -12.66 -8.49 2.79
N VAL A 235 -11.50 -8.24 3.39
CA VAL A 235 -10.21 -8.35 2.67
C VAL A 235 -9.98 -9.78 2.22
N LYS A 236 -10.27 -10.77 3.09
CA LYS A 236 -10.13 -12.18 2.76
C LYS A 236 -11.06 -12.59 1.62
N LEU A 237 -12.34 -12.22 1.72
CA LEU A 237 -13.32 -12.50 0.67
C LEU A 237 -12.96 -11.81 -0.66
N PHE A 238 -12.48 -10.57 -0.61
CA PHE A 238 -12.06 -9.84 -1.80
C PHE A 238 -10.90 -10.54 -2.52
N LEU A 239 -9.90 -11.03 -1.77
CA LEU A 239 -8.80 -11.81 -2.35
C LEU A 239 -9.28 -13.13 -2.95
N GLN A 240 -10.19 -13.84 -2.27
CA GLN A 240 -10.79 -15.09 -2.77
C GLN A 240 -11.58 -14.87 -4.06
N ALA A 241 -12.45 -13.86 -4.10
CA ALA A 241 -13.26 -13.50 -5.26
C ALA A 241 -12.41 -13.09 -6.48
N ARG A 242 -11.14 -12.70 -6.26
CA ARG A 242 -10.18 -12.34 -7.31
C ARG A 242 -9.23 -13.48 -7.67
N GLY A 243 -9.43 -14.69 -7.12
CA GLY A 243 -8.59 -15.86 -7.40
C GLY A 243 -7.19 -15.80 -6.79
N ILE A 244 -6.96 -14.89 -5.84
CA ILE A 244 -5.66 -14.65 -5.16
C ILE A 244 -5.76 -14.92 -3.64
N GLY A 245 -6.73 -15.74 -3.23
CA GLY A 245 -6.99 -16.08 -1.82
C GLY A 245 -5.92 -16.97 -1.17
N ASN A 246 -4.95 -17.46 -1.93
CA ASN A 246 -3.80 -18.22 -1.43
C ASN A 246 -2.69 -17.34 -0.86
N VAL A 247 -2.73 -16.02 -1.08
CA VAL A 247 -1.75 -15.08 -0.53
C VAL A 247 -1.94 -14.98 0.99
N PRO A 248 -0.91 -15.28 1.81
CA PRO A 248 -1.00 -15.20 3.27
C PRO A 248 -1.43 -13.81 3.74
N LEU A 249 -2.48 -13.77 4.57
CA LEU A 249 -3.03 -12.56 5.15
C LEU A 249 -2.75 -12.51 6.65
N ILE A 250 -2.17 -11.40 7.11
CA ILE A 250 -1.81 -11.12 8.50
C ILE A 250 -2.78 -10.08 9.07
N GLY A 251 -3.39 -10.40 10.21
CA GLY A 251 -4.26 -9.51 10.95
C GLY A 251 -3.45 -8.63 11.90
N ASN A 252 -3.57 -7.31 11.79
CA ASN A 252 -2.86 -6.36 12.66
C ASN A 252 -3.72 -5.98 13.87
N VAL A 253 -3.20 -6.25 15.06
CA VAL A 253 -3.81 -6.01 16.37
C VAL A 253 -2.95 -5.01 17.12
N TYR A 254 -3.56 -3.92 17.58
CA TYR A 254 -2.90 -2.94 18.45
C TYR A 254 -3.58 -2.96 19.82
N VAL A 255 -2.80 -3.21 20.88
CA VAL A 255 -3.32 -3.13 22.25
C VAL A 255 -3.51 -1.67 22.63
N LEU A 256 -4.77 -1.24 22.65
CA LEU A 256 -5.13 0.13 22.98
C LEU A 256 -4.77 0.51 24.41
N THR A 257 -4.70 1.82 24.62
CA THR A 257 -4.85 2.44 25.93
C THR A 257 -5.84 3.59 25.79
N LYS A 258 -6.37 4.10 26.90
CA LYS A 258 -7.24 5.29 26.88
C LYS A 258 -6.60 6.47 26.15
N GLY A 259 -5.30 6.70 26.34
CA GLY A 259 -4.58 7.80 25.70
C GLY A 259 -4.47 7.61 24.19
N ILE A 260 -4.06 6.42 23.75
CA ILE A 260 -3.91 6.11 22.32
C ILE A 260 -5.26 6.09 21.61
N ALA A 261 -6.31 5.55 22.25
CA ALA A 261 -7.67 5.56 21.70
C ALA A 261 -8.14 6.99 21.40
N LYS A 262 -7.86 7.96 22.28
CA LYS A 262 -8.16 9.39 22.02
C LYS A 262 -7.39 9.95 20.83
N VAL A 263 -6.11 9.60 20.70
CA VAL A 263 -5.29 10.06 19.57
C VAL A 263 -5.82 9.50 18.25
N PHE A 264 -6.13 8.20 18.21
CA PHE A 264 -6.68 7.55 17.00
C PHE A 264 -8.05 8.13 16.65
N HIS A 265 -8.92 8.30 17.64
CA HIS A 265 -10.24 8.91 17.45
C HIS A 265 -10.16 10.34 16.91
N SER A 266 -9.19 11.14 17.38
CA SER A 266 -9.02 12.53 16.94
C SER A 266 -8.59 12.72 15.48
N GLY A 267 -8.27 11.63 14.76
CA GLY A 267 -7.80 11.67 13.37
C GLY A 267 -6.38 12.22 13.20
N ARG A 268 -5.66 12.49 14.30
CA ARG A 268 -4.27 13.01 14.26
C ARG A 268 -3.26 12.01 13.72
N LEU A 269 -3.53 10.71 13.84
CA LEU A 269 -2.69 9.67 13.27
C LEU A 269 -3.37 9.10 12.01
N PRO A 270 -2.85 9.43 10.81
CA PRO A 270 -3.50 9.05 9.56
C PRO A 270 -3.70 7.53 9.43
N GLY A 271 -4.91 7.13 9.03
CA GLY A 271 -5.23 5.73 8.73
C GLY A 271 -5.54 4.84 9.94
N CYS A 272 -5.53 5.38 11.17
CA CYS A 272 -6.04 4.71 12.37
C CYS A 272 -7.47 5.17 12.66
N VAL A 273 -8.36 4.24 13.03
CA VAL A 273 -9.78 4.54 13.25
C VAL A 273 -10.21 3.97 14.60
N VAL A 274 -10.82 4.83 15.44
CA VAL A 274 -11.53 4.46 16.67
C VAL A 274 -12.87 5.18 16.65
N SER A 275 -13.98 4.43 16.65
CA SER A 275 -15.33 4.99 16.66
C SER A 275 -15.67 5.64 18.01
N ASP A 276 -16.74 6.44 18.03
CA ASP A 276 -17.27 7.03 19.28
C ASP A 276 -17.60 5.95 20.32
N GLU A 277 -18.19 4.84 19.87
CA GLU A 277 -18.56 3.71 20.73
C GLU A 277 -17.32 3.08 21.37
N LEU A 278 -16.29 2.77 20.57
CA LEU A 278 -15.06 2.19 21.11
C LEU A 278 -14.34 3.17 22.03
N LEU A 279 -14.31 4.46 21.68
CA LEU A 279 -13.72 5.47 22.56
C LEU A 279 -14.43 5.51 23.91
N ALA A 280 -15.77 5.49 23.93
CA ALA A 280 -16.55 5.47 25.17
C ALA A 280 -16.20 4.26 26.05
N LEU A 281 -16.03 3.07 25.46
CA LEU A 281 -15.55 1.88 26.19
C LEU A 281 -14.12 2.09 26.72
N CYS A 282 -13.21 2.59 25.87
CA CYS A 282 -11.83 2.87 26.28
C CYS A 282 -11.75 3.87 27.44
N GLU A 283 -12.62 4.87 27.47
CA GLU A 283 -12.68 5.85 28.56
C GLU A 283 -13.28 5.28 29.83
N LYS A 284 -14.33 4.47 29.71
CA LYS A 284 -14.98 3.75 30.82
C LYS A 284 -13.98 2.83 31.53
N TYR A 285 -13.39 1.87 30.80
CA TYR A 285 -12.46 0.90 31.38
C TYR A 285 -11.13 1.55 31.74
N GLY A 286 -10.62 2.46 30.90
CA GLY A 286 -9.37 3.18 31.16
C GLY A 286 -9.42 4.14 32.36
N GLY A 287 -10.61 4.47 32.86
CA GLY A 287 -10.80 5.20 34.12
C GLY A 287 -10.83 4.31 35.37
N GLY A 288 -10.81 2.99 35.21
CA GLY A 288 -10.84 2.02 36.30
C GLY A 288 -9.49 1.85 37.04
N PRO A 289 -9.48 1.05 38.12
CA PRO A 289 -8.32 0.88 39.01
C PRO A 289 -7.09 0.25 38.32
N ASP A 290 -7.29 -0.63 37.34
CA ASP A 290 -6.23 -1.26 36.53
C ASP A 290 -5.87 -0.44 35.27
N ARG A 291 -6.46 0.75 35.13
CA ARG A 291 -6.37 1.61 33.93
C ARG A 291 -6.84 0.90 32.64
N GLY A 292 -7.74 -0.07 32.76
CA GLY A 292 -8.33 -0.82 31.64
C GLY A 292 -7.42 -1.90 31.07
N ALA A 293 -6.33 -2.26 31.75
CA ALA A 293 -5.37 -3.26 31.28
C ALA A 293 -6.02 -4.60 30.92
N GLN A 294 -6.98 -5.07 31.73
CA GLN A 294 -7.72 -6.29 31.43
C GLN A 294 -8.54 -6.16 30.14
N PHE A 295 -9.35 -5.09 30.03
CA PHE A 295 -10.20 -4.84 28.86
C PHE A 295 -9.41 -4.77 27.56
N PHE A 296 -8.30 -4.03 27.53
CA PHE A 296 -7.51 -3.86 26.30
C PHE A 296 -6.81 -5.16 25.88
N ARG A 297 -6.34 -5.97 26.84
CA ARG A 297 -5.75 -7.28 26.57
C ARG A 297 -6.79 -8.27 26.05
N GLU A 298 -7.97 -8.28 26.66
CA GLU A 298 -9.07 -9.14 26.23
C GLU A 298 -9.55 -8.78 24.83
N LEU A 299 -9.72 -7.49 24.52
CA LEU A 299 -10.08 -7.03 23.18
C LEU A 299 -9.05 -7.52 22.14
N ALA A 300 -7.74 -7.34 22.42
CA ALA A 300 -6.68 -7.80 21.55
C ALA A 300 -6.66 -9.33 21.38
N ALA A 301 -6.82 -10.08 22.47
CA ALA A 301 -6.86 -11.54 22.44
C ALA A 301 -8.06 -12.05 21.63
N LYS A 302 -9.24 -11.43 21.79
CA LYS A 302 -10.43 -11.75 20.98
C LYS A 302 -10.21 -11.46 19.50
N GLN A 303 -9.55 -10.35 19.13
CA GLN A 303 -9.19 -10.09 17.73
C GLN A 303 -8.28 -11.19 17.16
N LEU A 304 -7.28 -11.65 17.92
CA LEU A 304 -6.40 -12.75 17.50
C LEU A 304 -7.17 -14.05 17.27
N ALA A 305 -8.07 -14.40 18.18
CA ALA A 305 -8.95 -15.56 18.02
C ALA A 305 -9.84 -15.45 16.78
N VAL A 306 -10.36 -14.25 16.49
CA VAL A 306 -11.11 -13.99 15.25
C VAL A 306 -10.25 -14.14 14.01
N PHE A 307 -9.02 -13.61 13.98
CA PHE A 307 -8.11 -13.83 12.86
C PHE A 307 -7.81 -15.31 12.64
N LYS A 308 -7.55 -16.05 13.72
CA LYS A 308 -7.32 -17.51 13.68
C LYS A 308 -8.54 -18.25 13.12
N GLY A 309 -9.74 -17.97 13.63
CA GLY A 309 -10.99 -18.57 13.18
C GLY A 309 -11.39 -18.22 11.75
N LEU A 310 -11.11 -16.99 11.32
CA LEU A 310 -11.28 -16.56 9.92
C LEU A 310 -10.22 -17.16 8.99
N GLY A 311 -9.22 -17.88 9.49
CA GLY A 311 -8.16 -18.51 8.71
C GLY A 311 -7.19 -17.49 8.10
N PHE A 312 -6.84 -16.45 8.84
CA PHE A 312 -5.65 -15.65 8.54
C PHE A 312 -4.40 -16.51 8.80
N ALA A 313 -3.28 -16.17 8.16
CA ALA A 313 -2.03 -16.90 8.41
C ALA A 313 -1.43 -16.54 9.78
N ALA A 314 -1.75 -15.35 10.29
CA ALA A 314 -1.03 -14.76 11.39
C ALA A 314 -1.79 -13.64 12.12
N GLY A 315 -1.48 -13.49 13.41
CA GLY A 315 -1.80 -12.31 14.20
C GLY A 315 -0.54 -11.50 14.51
N TYR A 316 -0.55 -10.20 14.23
CA TYR A 316 0.56 -9.28 14.46
C TYR A 316 0.19 -8.31 15.58
N LEU A 317 0.89 -8.40 16.72
CA LEU A 317 0.62 -7.62 17.92
C LEU A 317 1.52 -6.40 18.02
N GLY A 318 0.93 -5.24 18.29
CA GLY A 318 1.62 -3.99 18.62
C GLY A 318 1.02 -3.28 19.83
N GLY A 319 1.65 -2.18 20.25
CA GLY A 319 1.17 -1.36 21.39
C GLY A 319 1.61 -1.86 22.77
N LEU A 320 2.56 -2.80 22.83
CA LEU A 320 3.09 -3.38 24.06
C LEU A 320 4.59 -3.12 24.20
N ASN A 321 5.09 -3.03 25.44
CA ASN A 321 6.47 -2.63 25.74
C ASN A 321 7.26 -3.65 26.57
N SER A 322 6.68 -4.80 26.91
CA SER A 322 7.37 -5.89 27.62
C SER A 322 6.97 -7.25 27.07
N PRO A 323 7.88 -8.24 27.00
CA PRO A 323 7.57 -9.57 26.48
C PRO A 323 6.44 -10.28 27.23
N ASP A 324 6.46 -10.18 28.56
CA ASP A 324 5.41 -10.72 29.43
C ASP A 324 4.02 -10.14 29.11
N ALA A 325 3.91 -8.89 28.65
CA ALA A 325 2.63 -8.37 28.17
C ALA A 325 2.18 -9.01 26.85
N PHE A 326 3.10 -9.28 25.91
CA PHE A 326 2.78 -10.01 24.69
C PHE A 326 2.29 -11.43 25.02
N PHE A 327 3.03 -12.12 25.88
CA PHE A 327 2.74 -13.50 26.26
C PHE A 327 1.38 -13.65 26.91
N ARG A 328 1.01 -12.76 27.83
CA ARG A 328 -0.34 -12.78 28.43
C ARG A 328 -1.47 -12.63 27.42
N VAL A 329 -1.30 -11.80 26.39
CA VAL A 329 -2.33 -11.63 25.34
C VAL A 329 -2.43 -12.90 24.49
N ILE A 330 -1.30 -13.52 24.15
CA ILE A 330 -1.25 -14.77 23.40
C ILE A 330 -1.84 -15.92 24.21
N GLU A 331 -1.46 -16.05 25.49
CA GLU A 331 -2.00 -17.07 26.41
C GLU A 331 -3.51 -16.93 26.58
N LEU A 332 -4.01 -15.69 26.71
CA LEU A 332 -5.45 -15.44 26.76
C LEU A 332 -6.12 -15.83 25.44
N ALA A 333 -5.54 -15.50 24.28
CA ALA A 333 -6.08 -15.88 22.98
C ALA A 333 -6.12 -17.40 22.77
N GLU A 334 -5.09 -18.12 23.23
CA GLU A 334 -5.02 -19.59 23.17
C GLU A 334 -5.88 -20.28 24.24
N SER A 335 -6.35 -19.55 25.26
CA SER A 335 -7.29 -20.10 26.25
C SER A 335 -8.72 -20.22 25.74
N PHE A 336 -9.06 -19.52 24.65
CA PHE A 336 -10.39 -19.57 24.05
C PHE A 336 -10.61 -20.88 23.28
N GLY A 337 -11.86 -21.35 23.26
CA GLY A 337 -12.29 -22.48 22.46
C GLY A 337 -12.14 -22.23 20.95
N PRO A 338 -12.00 -23.28 20.13
CA PRO A 338 -11.77 -23.15 18.69
C PRO A 338 -12.89 -22.44 17.93
N ASP A 339 -14.09 -22.37 18.50
CA ASP A 339 -15.27 -21.78 17.88
C ASP A 339 -15.74 -20.47 18.53
N ASP A 340 -15.13 -20.05 19.65
CA ASP A 340 -15.52 -18.87 20.43
C ASP A 340 -15.40 -17.56 19.62
N TRP A 341 -14.51 -17.56 18.63
CA TRP A 341 -14.35 -16.43 17.71
C TRP A 341 -15.64 -16.02 17.00
N ARG A 342 -16.59 -16.96 16.80
CA ARG A 342 -17.90 -16.65 16.19
C ARG A 342 -18.74 -15.74 17.09
N GLN A 343 -18.52 -15.78 18.40
CA GLN A 343 -19.15 -14.89 19.38
C GLN A 343 -18.39 -13.56 19.47
N PHE A 344 -17.06 -13.59 19.39
CA PHE A 344 -16.24 -12.37 19.47
C PHE A 344 -16.35 -11.47 18.24
N LEU A 345 -16.54 -12.05 17.06
CA LEU A 345 -16.65 -11.28 15.82
C LEU A 345 -17.80 -10.26 15.85
N PRO A 346 -19.04 -10.59 16.27
CA PRO A 346 -20.10 -9.62 16.43
C PRO A 346 -19.88 -8.61 17.56
N GLU A 347 -19.11 -8.96 18.60
CA GLU A 347 -18.73 -8.02 19.68
C GLU A 347 -17.77 -6.92 19.21
N ILE A 348 -16.93 -7.21 18.20
CA ILE A 348 -15.89 -6.29 17.72
C ILE A 348 -16.31 -5.71 16.37
N ARG A 349 -17.36 -4.89 16.38
CA ARG A 349 -17.92 -4.18 15.20
C ARG A 349 -18.00 -2.68 15.42
N PHE A 350 -16.86 -2.08 15.74
CA PHE A 350 -16.75 -0.64 15.99
C PHE A 350 -16.65 0.17 14.69
N SER A 351 -17.61 -0.01 13.79
CA SER A 351 -17.70 0.70 12.51
C SER A 351 -17.97 2.20 12.68
N LEU A 352 -17.60 2.99 11.68
CA LEU A 352 -18.01 4.39 11.62
C LEU A 352 -19.46 4.52 11.12
N PRO A 353 -20.21 5.56 11.54
CA PRO A 353 -21.55 5.80 11.02
C PRO A 353 -21.56 5.96 9.49
N GLY A 354 -22.33 5.09 8.81
CA GLY A 354 -22.42 5.06 7.35
C GLY A 354 -21.16 4.54 6.66
N GLU A 355 -20.34 3.74 7.35
CA GLU A 355 -19.17 3.11 6.74
C GLU A 355 -19.57 2.14 5.64
N PHE A 356 -18.97 2.29 4.46
CA PHE A 356 -19.23 1.48 3.28
C PHE A 356 -18.58 0.11 3.39
N PHE A 357 -19.32 -0.98 3.17
CA PHE A 357 -18.82 -2.35 3.08
C PHE A 357 -18.92 -2.83 1.63
N PHE A 358 -17.86 -3.44 1.12
CA PHE A 358 -17.79 -4.01 -0.23
C PHE A 358 -18.67 -5.26 -0.39
N PHE A 359 -18.83 -6.04 0.68
CA PHE A 359 -19.74 -7.18 0.75
C PHE A 359 -20.93 -6.86 1.64
N GLU A 360 -22.10 -7.36 1.26
CA GLU A 360 -23.31 -7.29 2.08
C GLU A 360 -23.16 -8.10 3.35
N HIS A 361 -23.93 -7.71 4.35
CA HIS A 361 -24.04 -8.47 5.59
C HIS A 361 -24.82 -9.77 5.35
N ASP A 362 -24.30 -10.87 5.86
CA ASP A 362 -25.06 -12.08 6.06
C ASP A 362 -25.86 -11.97 7.37
N PRO A 363 -27.20 -11.88 7.32
CA PRO A 363 -28.02 -11.73 8.52
C PRO A 363 -27.97 -12.94 9.46
N GLU A 364 -27.59 -14.13 8.96
CA GLU A 364 -27.56 -15.36 9.76
C GLU A 364 -26.25 -15.51 10.54
N THR A 365 -25.13 -15.35 9.85
CA THR A 365 -23.79 -15.53 10.45
C THR A 365 -23.22 -14.24 11.03
N GLY A 366 -23.78 -13.09 10.63
CA GLY A 366 -23.25 -11.78 10.93
C GLY A 366 -21.98 -11.41 10.13
N LEU A 367 -21.47 -12.34 9.32
CA LEU A 367 -20.28 -12.15 8.49
C LEU A 367 -20.59 -11.33 7.25
N SER A 368 -19.57 -11.12 6.44
CA SER A 368 -19.73 -10.65 5.06
C SER A 368 -20.19 -11.84 4.20
N GLY A 369 -21.20 -11.64 3.35
CA GLY A 369 -21.67 -12.67 2.43
C GLY A 369 -20.67 -12.87 1.28
N PRO A 370 -20.06 -14.06 1.12
CA PRO A 370 -19.03 -14.30 0.09
C PRO A 370 -19.54 -14.06 -1.33
N ASP A 371 -20.80 -14.40 -1.60
CA ASP A 371 -21.44 -14.27 -2.92
C ASP A 371 -22.32 -13.02 -3.03
N ARG A 372 -22.23 -12.09 -2.07
CA ARG A 372 -23.11 -10.92 -1.98
C ARG A 372 -22.29 -9.64 -2.01
N ILE A 373 -21.90 -9.21 -3.20
CA ILE A 373 -21.31 -7.88 -3.39
C ILE A 373 -22.35 -6.81 -3.04
N ASN A 374 -21.89 -5.71 -2.44
CA ASN A 374 -22.74 -4.59 -2.04
C ASN A 374 -23.63 -4.11 -3.19
N ARG A 375 -24.94 -4.07 -2.94
CA ARG A 375 -25.96 -3.74 -3.94
C ARG A 375 -25.90 -2.29 -4.37
N GLU A 376 -25.58 -1.37 -3.46
CA GLU A 376 -25.41 0.04 -3.79
C GLU A 376 -24.20 0.26 -4.68
N TYR A 377 -23.11 -0.48 -4.45
CA TYR A 377 -21.94 -0.49 -5.32
C TYR A 377 -22.27 -1.05 -6.71
N LEU A 378 -22.92 -2.21 -6.80
CA LEU A 378 -23.36 -2.74 -8.11
C LEU A 378 -24.29 -1.75 -8.84
N GLN A 379 -25.22 -1.13 -8.12
CA GLN A 379 -26.09 -0.10 -8.68
C GLN A 379 -25.30 1.14 -9.13
N SER A 380 -24.24 1.52 -8.40
CA SER A 380 -23.38 2.67 -8.77
C SER A 380 -22.59 2.39 -10.05
N LEU A 381 -22.25 1.12 -10.31
CA LEU A 381 -21.68 0.65 -11.58
C LEU A 381 -22.66 0.75 -12.75
N GLU A 382 -23.90 0.27 -12.58
CA GLU A 382 -24.91 0.24 -13.64
C GLU A 382 -25.51 1.61 -13.95
N ARG A 383 -25.70 2.46 -12.93
CA ARG A 383 -26.35 3.76 -13.05
C ARG A 383 -25.47 4.86 -12.45
N PRO A 384 -24.39 5.25 -13.15
CA PRO A 384 -23.51 6.29 -12.67
C PRO A 384 -24.25 7.60 -12.41
N ARG A 385 -24.21 8.08 -11.17
CA ARG A 385 -24.84 9.36 -10.80
C ARG A 385 -24.01 10.53 -11.29
N GLY A 386 -24.66 11.65 -11.59
CA GLY A 386 -24.00 12.91 -11.90
C GLY A 386 -23.02 13.30 -10.79
N ASN A 387 -21.75 13.49 -11.13
CA ASN A 387 -20.67 13.65 -10.17
C ASN A 387 -19.94 14.98 -10.36
N ARG A 388 -19.81 15.78 -9.29
CA ARG A 388 -19.08 17.07 -9.30
C ARG A 388 -17.62 16.92 -9.73
N ALA A 389 -17.03 15.73 -9.58
CA ALA A 389 -15.67 15.43 -10.04
C ALA A 389 -15.53 15.44 -11.58
N VAL A 390 -16.63 15.22 -12.32
CA VAL A 390 -16.70 15.23 -13.79
C VAL A 390 -16.90 16.66 -14.27
N THR A 391 -15.79 17.37 -14.48
CA THR A 391 -15.81 18.73 -15.00
C THR A 391 -15.90 18.76 -16.53
N LEU A 392 -16.29 19.89 -17.12
CA LEU A 392 -16.20 20.11 -18.57
C LEU A 392 -14.77 19.88 -19.07
N GLY A 393 -13.77 20.37 -18.31
CA GLY A 393 -12.37 20.12 -18.59
C GLY A 393 -12.05 18.62 -18.72
N TYR A 394 -12.49 17.79 -17.76
CA TYR A 394 -12.30 16.34 -17.82
C TYR A 394 -12.94 15.70 -19.06
N ARG A 395 -14.17 16.11 -19.44
CA ARG A 395 -14.84 15.62 -20.66
C ARG A 395 -14.04 15.97 -21.92
N ILE A 396 -13.55 17.20 -22.01
CA ILE A 396 -12.68 17.66 -23.10
C ILE A 396 -11.39 16.84 -23.12
N SER A 397 -10.74 16.63 -21.96
CA SER A 397 -9.51 15.83 -21.87
C SER A 397 -9.70 14.42 -22.40
N ARG A 398 -10.80 13.76 -22.04
CA ARG A 398 -11.14 12.41 -22.54
C ARG A 398 -11.34 12.39 -24.04
N LEU A 399 -12.04 13.39 -24.60
CA LEU A 399 -12.24 13.52 -26.04
C LEU A 399 -10.92 13.71 -26.77
N VAL A 400 -10.09 14.65 -26.30
CA VAL A 400 -8.75 14.92 -26.85
C VAL A 400 -7.89 13.67 -26.79
N HIS A 401 -7.87 12.93 -25.67
CA HIS A 401 -7.10 11.69 -25.57
C HIS A 401 -7.58 10.62 -26.56
N ARG A 402 -8.89 10.45 -26.71
CA ARG A 402 -9.46 9.49 -27.68
C ARG A 402 -9.04 9.79 -29.11
N TRP A 403 -8.99 11.07 -29.48
CA TRP A 403 -8.66 11.52 -30.83
C TRP A 403 -7.16 11.60 -31.10
N ALA A 404 -6.37 12.05 -30.13
CA ALA A 404 -4.96 12.41 -30.33
C ALA A 404 -3.95 11.45 -29.68
N PHE A 405 -4.29 10.84 -28.54
CA PHE A 405 -3.34 10.06 -27.72
C PHE A 405 -3.66 8.56 -27.68
N THR A 406 -4.76 8.12 -28.30
CA THR A 406 -5.03 6.69 -28.46
C THR A 406 -4.13 6.14 -29.55
N ARG A 407 -3.25 5.21 -29.18
CA ARG A 407 -2.27 4.62 -30.09
C ARG A 407 -2.92 4.06 -31.35
N ASP A 408 -2.24 4.28 -32.47
CA ASP A 408 -2.59 3.76 -33.79
C ASP A 408 -4.01 4.11 -34.26
N ARG A 409 -4.63 5.14 -33.67
CA ARG A 409 -5.97 5.63 -34.00
C ARG A 409 -5.99 7.16 -34.13
N GLY A 410 -6.97 7.67 -34.87
CA GLY A 410 -7.22 9.11 -35.01
C GLY A 410 -5.99 9.87 -35.51
N LEU A 411 -5.59 10.91 -34.78
CA LEU A 411 -4.48 11.80 -35.12
C LEU A 411 -3.10 11.27 -34.70
N TRP A 412 -3.02 10.09 -34.05
CA TRP A 412 -1.78 9.55 -33.50
C TRP A 412 -0.62 9.55 -34.51
N GLY A 413 -0.83 8.94 -35.68
CA GLY A 413 0.22 8.80 -36.70
C GLY A 413 0.70 10.15 -37.26
N LEU A 414 -0.20 11.12 -37.42
CA LEU A 414 0.13 12.47 -37.86
C LEU A 414 0.96 13.20 -36.80
N LEU A 415 0.47 13.23 -35.55
CA LEU A 415 1.13 13.91 -34.44
C LEU A 415 2.51 13.29 -34.17
N ARG A 416 2.64 11.96 -34.19
CA ARG A 416 3.93 11.26 -34.09
C ARG A 416 4.93 11.74 -35.16
N ARG A 417 4.52 11.84 -36.43
CA ARG A 417 5.38 12.35 -37.51
C ARG A 417 5.77 13.82 -37.31
N LEU A 418 4.85 14.65 -36.83
CA LEU A 418 5.12 16.06 -36.54
C LEU A 418 6.12 16.22 -35.39
N TYR A 419 5.88 15.56 -34.26
CA TYR A 419 6.79 15.58 -33.11
C TYR A 419 8.14 14.99 -33.46
N ALA A 420 8.21 13.91 -34.26
CA ALA A 420 9.49 13.36 -34.73
C ALA A 420 10.27 14.34 -35.61
N ARG A 421 9.59 15.19 -36.39
CA ARG A 421 10.25 16.26 -37.18
C ARG A 421 10.75 17.38 -36.29
N TRP A 422 9.96 17.82 -35.33
CA TRP A 422 10.33 18.88 -34.38
C TRP A 422 11.46 18.45 -33.46
N ASP A 423 11.52 17.17 -33.10
CA ASP A 423 12.56 16.59 -32.27
C ASP A 423 13.95 16.62 -32.91
N LYS A 424 14.04 16.57 -34.25
CA LYS A 424 15.31 16.76 -34.97
C LYS A 424 15.88 18.17 -34.85
N ARG A 425 15.05 19.17 -34.52
CA ARG A 425 15.44 20.58 -34.33
C ARG A 425 14.71 21.16 -33.12
N PRO A 426 15.08 20.76 -31.89
CA PRO A 426 14.33 21.12 -30.68
C PRO A 426 14.36 22.63 -30.41
N SER A 427 15.38 23.34 -30.92
CA SER A 427 15.49 24.80 -30.82
C SER A 427 14.62 25.56 -31.83
N SER A 428 13.95 24.87 -32.76
CA SER A 428 13.11 25.50 -33.79
C SER A 428 11.88 26.17 -33.18
N LEU A 429 11.40 27.23 -33.84
CA LEU A 429 10.22 27.97 -33.41
C LEU A 429 8.97 27.06 -33.22
N PRO A 430 8.66 26.11 -34.13
CA PRO A 430 7.51 25.23 -33.95
C PRO A 430 7.62 24.33 -32.72
N ALA A 431 8.80 23.77 -32.44
CA ALA A 431 9.03 22.92 -31.29
C ALA A 431 8.84 23.69 -29.96
N LYS A 432 9.44 24.88 -29.87
CA LYS A 432 9.28 25.77 -28.71
C LYS A 432 7.84 26.24 -28.53
N ALA A 433 7.15 26.58 -29.61
CA ALA A 433 5.75 26.99 -29.57
C ALA A 433 4.83 25.86 -29.11
N ALA A 434 5.00 24.64 -29.65
CA ALA A 434 4.22 23.47 -29.24
C ALA A 434 4.40 23.17 -27.74
N TYR A 435 5.64 23.22 -27.26
CA TYR A 435 5.91 23.01 -25.84
C TYR A 435 5.35 24.12 -24.95
N ALA A 436 5.41 25.39 -25.39
CA ALA A 436 4.79 26.50 -24.67
C ALA A 436 3.26 26.35 -24.59
N VAL A 437 2.61 25.95 -25.68
CA VAL A 437 1.17 25.65 -25.74
C VAL A 437 0.81 24.50 -24.80
N GLU A 438 1.60 23.42 -24.82
CA GLU A 438 1.44 22.30 -23.88
C GLU A 438 1.48 22.79 -22.43
N ARG A 439 2.55 23.50 -22.06
CA ARG A 439 2.78 23.92 -20.69
C ARG A 439 1.67 24.85 -20.19
N PHE A 440 1.28 25.81 -21.02
CA PHE A 440 0.18 26.74 -20.69
C PHE A 440 -1.16 26.00 -20.56
N SER A 441 -1.53 25.19 -21.56
CA SER A 441 -2.82 24.48 -21.56
C SER A 441 -2.92 23.50 -20.39
N LYS A 442 -1.86 22.72 -20.12
CA LYS A 442 -1.84 21.76 -19.01
C LYS A 442 -1.79 22.44 -17.64
N PHE A 443 -1.10 23.58 -17.51
CA PHE A 443 -1.13 24.37 -16.28
C PHE A 443 -2.55 24.90 -16.02
N ALA A 444 -3.17 25.53 -17.01
CA ALA A 444 -4.52 26.10 -16.89
C ALA A 444 -5.59 25.03 -16.58
N MET A 445 -5.52 23.86 -17.24
CA MET A 445 -6.55 22.82 -17.07
C MET A 445 -6.34 21.93 -15.84
N TYR A 446 -5.08 21.63 -15.47
CA TYR A 446 -4.78 20.57 -14.47
C TYR A 446 -3.88 21.03 -13.32
N GLY A 447 -3.34 22.24 -13.37
CA GLY A 447 -2.27 22.70 -12.47
C GLY A 447 -0.97 21.92 -12.67
N CYS A 448 -0.67 21.53 -13.92
CA CYS A 448 0.51 20.72 -14.28
C CYS A 448 1.81 21.29 -13.72
N GLN A 449 2.69 20.40 -13.26
CA GLN A 449 4.02 20.72 -12.69
C GLN A 449 5.17 20.33 -13.64
N ASP A 450 4.86 20.19 -14.94
CA ASP A 450 5.87 20.08 -16.01
C ASP A 450 6.90 18.94 -15.85
N CYS A 451 6.44 17.79 -15.35
CA CYS A 451 7.31 16.63 -15.12
C CYS A 451 7.75 15.88 -16.39
N GLY A 452 7.18 16.20 -17.57
CA GLY A 452 7.48 15.57 -18.87
C GLY A 452 7.11 14.08 -19.03
N ASP A 453 6.95 13.34 -17.94
CA ASP A 453 6.49 11.96 -17.90
C ASP A 453 5.06 11.92 -17.33
N CYS A 454 4.06 12.03 -18.22
CA CYS A 454 2.72 12.50 -17.87
C CYS A 454 1.74 11.39 -17.47
N SER A 455 1.36 11.35 -16.19
CA SER A 455 0.37 10.38 -15.68
C SER A 455 -1.07 10.91 -15.59
N LEU A 456 -1.42 11.92 -16.40
CA LEU A 456 -2.80 12.39 -16.46
C LEU A 456 -3.76 11.27 -16.87
N PRO A 457 -3.52 10.47 -17.92
CA PRO A 457 -4.45 9.40 -18.30
C PRO A 457 -4.65 8.37 -17.17
N ASP A 458 -3.59 8.03 -16.44
CA ASP A 458 -3.60 7.03 -15.35
C ASP A 458 -4.33 7.53 -14.10
N CYS A 459 -4.28 8.84 -13.85
CA CYS A 459 -4.89 9.50 -12.70
C CYS A 459 -6.22 10.20 -13.05
N ALA A 460 -6.94 9.69 -14.06
CA ALA A 460 -8.22 10.26 -14.53
C ALA A 460 -8.16 11.79 -14.77
N TYR A 461 -7.09 12.25 -15.42
CA TYR A 461 -6.73 13.64 -15.73
C TYR A 461 -6.66 14.56 -14.50
N ILE A 462 -6.10 14.05 -13.41
CA ILE A 462 -5.71 14.82 -12.23
C ILE A 462 -4.19 14.74 -12.11
N CYS A 463 -3.49 15.87 -12.06
CA CYS A 463 -2.02 15.87 -11.99
C CYS A 463 -1.53 15.38 -10.61
N PRO A 464 -0.83 14.23 -10.51
CA PRO A 464 -0.41 13.69 -9.21
C PRO A 464 0.63 14.57 -8.50
N LYS A 465 1.53 15.21 -9.26
CA LYS A 465 2.52 16.16 -8.72
C LYS A 465 1.88 17.38 -8.04
N ARG A 466 0.65 17.76 -8.44
CA ARG A 466 -0.07 18.91 -7.87
C ARG A 466 -1.01 18.50 -6.74
N TRP A 467 -1.76 17.42 -6.93
CA TRP A 467 -2.93 17.12 -6.10
C TRP A 467 -2.69 16.00 -5.08
N CYS A 468 -1.56 15.31 -5.12
CA CYS A 468 -1.17 14.33 -4.11
C CYS A 468 0.07 14.79 -3.36
N SER A 469 -0.02 14.96 -2.04
CA SER A 469 1.14 15.31 -1.19
C SER A 469 2.28 14.30 -1.29
N LYS A 470 1.96 13.04 -1.63
CA LYS A 470 2.94 11.96 -1.84
C LYS A 470 3.27 11.72 -3.31
N CYS A 471 2.78 12.55 -4.22
CA CYS A 471 2.97 12.39 -5.67
C CYS A 471 2.66 10.99 -6.22
N SER A 472 1.83 10.19 -5.54
CA SER A 472 1.62 8.77 -5.86
C SER A 472 0.86 8.61 -7.17
N ARG A 473 1.33 7.68 -8.01
CA ARG A 473 0.81 7.37 -9.34
C ARG A 473 0.12 6.01 -9.43
N ASN A 474 0.20 5.19 -8.38
CA ASN A 474 -0.29 3.81 -8.37
C ASN A 474 -1.41 3.55 -7.34
N GLY A 475 -2.26 4.53 -7.05
CA GLY A 475 -3.38 4.40 -6.11
C GLY A 475 -3.19 5.10 -4.76
N PRO A 476 -4.21 5.13 -3.88
CA PRO A 476 -4.22 5.91 -2.64
C PRO A 476 -3.18 5.45 -1.60
N CYS A 477 -2.82 6.33 -0.66
CA CYS A 477 -2.18 5.91 0.59
C CYS A 477 -3.24 5.42 1.59
N GLY A 478 -2.84 4.68 2.62
CA GLY A 478 -3.76 4.29 3.70
C GLY A 478 -4.21 5.46 4.58
N GLY A 479 -3.50 6.59 4.55
CA GLY A 479 -3.72 7.74 5.43
C GLY A 479 -4.85 8.70 5.03
N SER A 480 -5.36 8.63 3.79
CA SER A 480 -6.52 9.45 3.39
C SER A 480 -7.79 9.04 4.13
N SER A 481 -8.62 10.01 4.49
CA SER A 481 -9.88 9.80 5.22
C SER A 481 -10.94 10.82 4.79
N ASP A 482 -12.21 10.43 4.79
CA ASP A 482 -13.37 11.25 4.37
C ASP A 482 -13.18 11.93 3.00
N GLY A 483 -12.42 11.29 2.10
CA GLY A 483 -12.08 11.82 0.78
C GLY A 483 -11.03 12.95 0.80
N GLN A 484 -10.38 13.21 1.93
CA GLN A 484 -9.30 14.18 2.08
C GLN A 484 -7.92 13.53 2.03
N CYS A 485 -6.91 14.32 1.68
CA CYS A 485 -5.51 13.94 1.83
C CYS A 485 -5.18 13.71 3.31
N GLU A 486 -4.19 12.86 3.60
CA GLU A 486 -3.77 12.61 4.99
C GLU A 486 -3.25 13.85 5.73
N LEU A 487 -2.82 14.88 4.99
CA LEU A 487 -2.44 16.18 5.55
C LEU A 487 -3.64 17.11 5.79
N GLN A 488 -4.85 16.68 5.41
CA GLN A 488 -6.11 17.42 5.55
C GLN A 488 -6.09 18.81 4.86
N ASP A 489 -5.22 19.00 3.87
CA ASP A 489 -5.00 20.28 3.19
C ASP A 489 -5.69 20.37 1.82
N LYS A 490 -6.19 19.25 1.28
CA LYS A 490 -6.88 19.14 -0.01
C LYS A 490 -7.61 17.81 -0.15
N GLU A 491 -8.53 17.75 -1.11
CA GLU A 491 -9.19 16.50 -1.51
C GLU A 491 -8.17 15.43 -1.95
N CYS A 492 -8.44 14.17 -1.60
CA CYS A 492 -7.64 13.04 -2.06
C CYS A 492 -7.78 12.86 -3.58
N LEU A 493 -6.65 12.94 -4.30
CA LEU A 493 -6.60 12.69 -5.75
C LEU A 493 -7.30 11.40 -6.15
N TRP A 494 -7.07 10.30 -5.40
CA TRP A 494 -7.56 8.98 -5.77
C TRP A 494 -9.07 8.81 -5.50
N ALA A 495 -9.60 9.46 -4.48
CA ALA A 495 -11.05 9.52 -4.27
C ALA A 495 -11.74 10.26 -5.44
N LYS A 496 -11.12 11.35 -5.92
CA LYS A 496 -11.62 12.13 -7.06
C LYS A 496 -11.43 11.39 -8.39
N ALA A 497 -10.32 10.68 -8.57
CA ALA A 497 -10.05 9.87 -9.75
C ALA A 497 -11.05 8.72 -9.84
N TYR A 498 -11.31 8.02 -8.73
CA TYR A 498 -12.35 7.00 -8.64
C TYR A 498 -13.71 7.55 -9.03
N GLN A 499 -14.13 8.68 -8.44
CA GLN A 499 -15.40 9.34 -8.76
C GLN A 499 -15.54 9.70 -10.24
N ARG A 500 -14.46 10.15 -10.89
CA ARG A 500 -14.42 10.44 -12.33
C ARG A 500 -14.61 9.18 -13.16
N LEU A 501 -13.90 8.11 -12.83
CA LEU A 501 -14.01 6.83 -13.54
C LEU A 501 -15.37 6.18 -13.30
N MET A 502 -15.90 6.33 -12.09
CA MET A 502 -17.20 5.77 -11.73
C MET A 502 -18.32 6.38 -12.57
N ALA A 503 -18.28 7.68 -12.83
CA ALA A 503 -19.26 8.35 -13.71
C ALA A 503 -19.33 7.77 -15.14
N TYR A 504 -18.36 6.93 -15.53
CA TYR A 504 -18.27 6.27 -16.83
C TYR A 504 -18.32 4.74 -16.75
N GLY A 505 -18.52 4.14 -15.57
CA GLY A 505 -18.46 2.67 -15.42
C GLY A 505 -17.05 2.10 -15.60
N GLU A 506 -16.00 2.91 -15.37
CA GLU A 506 -14.61 2.58 -15.72
C GLU A 506 -13.70 2.43 -14.49
N THR A 507 -14.23 2.10 -13.32
CA THR A 507 -13.45 2.03 -12.06
C THR A 507 -12.30 1.03 -12.13
N ASP A 508 -12.50 -0.07 -12.87
CA ASP A 508 -11.52 -1.14 -13.02
C ASP A 508 -10.26 -0.69 -13.76
N ARG A 509 -10.31 0.45 -14.48
CA ARG A 509 -9.13 1.03 -15.11
C ARG A 509 -8.02 1.40 -14.13
N LEU A 510 -8.34 1.51 -12.84
CA LEU A 510 -7.35 1.66 -11.78
C LEU A 510 -6.42 0.44 -11.66
N LEU A 511 -6.80 -0.71 -12.22
CA LEU A 511 -6.01 -1.94 -12.28
C LEU A 511 -5.14 -2.02 -13.54
N ASP A 512 -5.39 -1.18 -14.54
CA ASP A 512 -4.75 -1.28 -15.85
C ASP A 512 -3.24 -1.03 -15.78
N GLY A 513 -2.51 -1.76 -16.62
CA GLY A 513 -1.12 -1.51 -16.96
C GLY A 513 -0.10 -1.79 -15.83
N PRO A 514 1.19 -1.71 -16.18
CA PRO A 514 2.26 -1.90 -15.20
C PRO A 514 2.28 -0.75 -14.17
N PRO A 515 2.96 -0.93 -13.03
CA PRO A 515 3.26 0.15 -12.11
C PRO A 515 3.92 1.34 -12.82
N VAL A 516 3.36 2.53 -12.61
CA VAL A 516 3.88 3.77 -13.16
C VAL A 516 5.01 4.29 -12.29
N ILE A 517 6.20 4.38 -12.87
CA ILE A 517 7.40 4.92 -12.23
C ILE A 517 7.82 6.17 -13.00
N TYR A 518 7.96 7.28 -12.27
CA TYR A 518 8.31 8.57 -12.86
C TYR A 518 9.71 8.53 -13.49
N ASN A 519 9.89 9.00 -14.73
CA ASN A 519 11.22 9.29 -15.27
C ASN A 519 11.61 10.75 -15.07
N ALA A 520 12.58 11.00 -14.18
CA ALA A 520 13.06 12.34 -13.85
C ALA A 520 13.88 13.00 -14.96
N GLU A 521 14.47 12.24 -15.89
CA GLU A 521 15.20 12.78 -17.04
C GLU A 521 14.29 13.58 -17.99
N LEU A 522 12.98 13.27 -17.97
CA LEU A 522 11.99 13.97 -18.78
C LEU A 522 11.52 15.28 -18.15
N GLN A 523 11.96 15.63 -16.95
CA GLN A 523 11.52 16.87 -16.31
C GLN A 523 11.81 18.09 -17.18
N HIS A 524 10.85 19.01 -17.28
CA HIS A 524 10.94 20.21 -18.13
C HIS A 524 11.12 19.91 -19.63
N THR A 525 10.65 18.75 -20.08
CA THR A 525 10.48 18.42 -21.50
C THR A 525 9.01 18.27 -21.87
N SER A 526 8.70 18.36 -23.17
CA SER A 526 7.33 18.20 -23.68
C SER A 526 6.83 16.78 -23.43
N SER A 527 5.81 16.62 -22.59
CA SER A 527 5.21 15.32 -22.38
C SER A 527 4.44 14.82 -23.58
N TRP A 528 3.92 15.71 -24.43
CA TRP A 528 3.33 15.31 -25.70
C TRP A 528 4.38 14.68 -26.61
N ALA A 529 5.54 15.33 -26.76
CA ALA A 529 6.65 14.76 -27.52
C ALA A 529 7.08 13.41 -26.93
N ASN A 530 7.22 13.31 -25.61
CA ASN A 530 7.64 12.07 -24.96
C ASN A 530 6.66 10.92 -25.17
N THR A 531 5.35 11.17 -25.10
CA THR A 531 4.34 10.14 -25.40
C THR A 531 4.39 9.70 -26.87
N PHE A 532 4.44 10.65 -27.81
CA PHE A 532 4.41 10.32 -29.25
C PHE A 532 5.71 9.67 -29.74
N LEU A 533 6.82 9.90 -29.04
CA LEU A 533 8.14 9.35 -29.36
C LEU A 533 8.51 8.16 -28.45
N ASP A 534 7.56 7.64 -27.67
CA ASP A 534 7.72 6.47 -26.80
C ASP A 534 8.91 6.60 -25.82
N ARG A 535 9.08 7.79 -25.22
CA ARG A 535 10.12 8.10 -24.19
C ARG A 535 9.60 8.01 -22.76
N ASP A 536 8.29 8.11 -22.58
CA ASP A 536 7.64 8.11 -21.28
C ASP A 536 7.17 6.70 -20.86
N HIS A 537 6.59 6.58 -19.66
CA HIS A 537 6.11 5.29 -19.16
C HIS A 537 4.99 4.65 -19.99
N HIS A 538 4.40 5.37 -20.96
CA HIS A 538 3.41 4.77 -21.85
C HIS A 538 4.08 3.88 -22.89
N ALA A 539 5.37 4.04 -23.20
CA ALA A 539 6.08 3.31 -24.26
C ALA A 539 5.77 1.80 -24.28
N ARG A 540 5.62 1.22 -25.48
CA ARG A 540 5.51 -0.24 -25.63
C ARG A 540 6.82 -0.86 -25.13
N ARG A 541 6.77 -1.63 -24.05
CA ARG A 541 7.89 -2.48 -23.67
C ARG A 541 7.95 -3.62 -24.69
N ALA A 542 9.12 -3.84 -25.29
CA ALA A 542 9.34 -5.06 -26.06
C ALA A 542 9.13 -6.25 -25.12
N GLU A 543 8.34 -7.23 -25.53
CA GLU A 543 8.33 -8.50 -24.82
C GLU A 543 9.72 -9.12 -24.93
N PRO A 544 10.30 -9.64 -23.83
CA PRO A 544 11.57 -10.34 -23.90
C PRO A 544 11.39 -11.59 -24.78
N GLY A 545 11.78 -11.51 -26.04
CA GLY A 545 11.67 -12.60 -27.03
C GLY A 545 11.02 -12.22 -28.36
N GLY A 546 10.38 -11.06 -28.48
CA GLY A 546 9.89 -10.56 -29.76
C GLY A 546 11.04 -10.05 -30.62
N LYS A 547 11.45 -10.82 -31.63
CA LYS A 547 12.28 -10.29 -32.72
C LYS A 547 11.42 -9.34 -33.54
N ASP A 548 11.84 -8.09 -33.63
CA ASP A 548 11.32 -7.11 -34.60
C ASP A 548 11.50 -7.59 -36.05
#